data_AF-I4LTA8-F1
#
_entry.id   AF-I4LTA8-F1
#
_cell.length_a   1.000
_cell.length_b   1.000
_cell.length_c   1.000
_cell.angle_alpha   90.00
_cell.angle_beta   90.00
_cell.angle_gamma   90.00
#
_symmetry.space_group_name_H-M   'P 1'
#
loop_
_entity.id
_entity.type
_entity.pdbx_description
1 polymer ?
#
loop_
_entity_poly.entity_id
_entity_poly.type
_entity_poly.pdbx_seq_one_letter_code
_entity_poly.pdbx_strand_id
1 'polypeptide(L)'
;MITISHVAYAILKRYGKMNINRLQLLSYYCQAYNLASTNSPLFYNNFQAWCNGPVCLDLFKMHRINDVFIECKDIVLGPYELKNHLTYSNLLTIYNVCDALIDFSIEELENRARSEMPWIDARRGILPDKANEVEISKKIIHDYYVKHPVINTNSRTTRSKEFKEADKELQKDIQDIISEQIEKFNQYNQDEKVRRIRKAEKILREKLSILNGLKNNKIYFDENIVRIAARHFVDYINNDVNDKNKNK
;
A
#
# COMPACT_ATOMS: atom_id res chain seq x y z
N MET A 1 -6.19 4.01 -11.23
CA MET A 1 -6.70 3.37 -9.99
C MET A 1 -5.56 3.25 -9.00
N ILE A 2 -5.87 3.23 -7.70
CA ILE A 2 -4.84 3.07 -6.65
C ILE A 2 -4.49 1.59 -6.45
N THR A 3 -3.36 1.36 -5.78
CA THR A 3 -2.92 0.02 -5.33
C THR A 3 -2.98 -0.07 -3.81
N ILE A 4 -2.79 -1.27 -3.27
CA ILE A 4 -2.66 -1.46 -1.81
C ILE A 4 -1.52 -0.61 -1.22
N SER A 5 -0.42 -0.39 -1.95
CA SER A 5 0.69 0.48 -1.52
C SER A 5 0.24 1.92 -1.28
N HIS A 6 -0.63 2.44 -2.15
CA HIS A 6 -1.17 3.80 -2.03
C HIS A 6 -2.06 3.93 -0.80
N VAL A 7 -2.94 2.95 -0.56
CA VAL A 7 -3.79 2.92 0.63
C VAL A 7 -2.95 2.85 1.88
N ALA A 8 -2.01 1.91 1.93
CA ALA A 8 -1.10 1.73 3.06
C ALA A 8 -0.28 3.01 3.33
N TYR A 9 0.23 3.66 2.29
CA TYR A 9 0.93 4.93 2.40
C TYR A 9 0.04 6.01 3.02
N ALA A 10 -1.18 6.19 2.50
CA ALA A 10 -2.10 7.22 2.98
C ALA A 10 -2.46 7.02 4.45
N ILE A 11 -2.72 5.78 4.87
CA ILE A 11 -3.00 5.42 6.26
C ILE A 11 -1.80 5.74 7.15
N LEU A 12 -0.61 5.23 6.82
CA LEU A 12 0.58 5.43 7.64
C LEU A 12 1.02 6.90 7.70
N LYS A 13 0.74 7.68 6.66
CA LYS A 13 1.06 9.11 6.64
C LYS A 13 0.19 9.91 7.62
N ARG A 14 -1.10 9.59 7.75
CA ARG A 14 -2.05 10.30 8.62
C ARG A 14 -2.03 9.78 10.06
N TYR A 15 -2.03 8.46 10.23
CA TYR A 15 -2.17 7.81 11.55
C TYR A 15 -0.85 7.31 12.14
N GLY A 16 0.26 7.49 11.41
CA GLY A 16 1.60 7.16 11.86
C GLY A 16 1.93 5.67 11.79
N LYS A 17 3.02 5.32 12.48
CA LYS A 17 3.54 3.95 12.59
C LYS A 17 2.49 3.03 13.20
N MET A 18 2.28 1.85 12.62
CA MET A 18 1.39 0.85 13.21
C MET A 18 1.83 -0.58 12.91
N ASN A 19 1.24 -1.52 13.65
CA ASN A 19 1.41 -2.94 13.44
C ASN A 19 0.90 -3.35 12.04
N ILE A 20 1.61 -4.23 11.35
CA ILE A 20 1.26 -4.69 10.00
C ILE A 20 -0.14 -5.32 9.93
N ASN A 21 -0.56 -6.08 10.95
CA ASN A 21 -1.90 -6.69 11.00
C ASN A 21 -2.98 -5.61 11.08
N ARG A 22 -2.74 -4.53 11.83
CA ARG A 22 -3.66 -3.39 11.87
C ARG A 22 -3.80 -2.76 10.49
N LEU A 23 -2.68 -2.55 9.80
CA LEU A 23 -2.67 -1.96 8.47
C LEU A 23 -3.40 -2.85 7.44
N GLN A 24 -3.24 -4.17 7.54
CA GLN A 24 -3.97 -5.15 6.71
C GLN A 24 -5.48 -5.03 6.92
N LEU A 25 -5.94 -5.01 8.19
CA LEU A 25 -7.35 -4.92 8.53
C LEU A 25 -7.96 -3.59 8.10
N LEU A 26 -7.30 -2.46 8.37
CA LEU A 26 -7.77 -1.14 7.92
C LEU A 26 -7.85 -1.07 6.39
N SER A 27 -6.85 -1.61 5.68
CA SER A 27 -6.86 -1.64 4.21
C SER A 27 -7.97 -2.55 3.65
N TYR A 28 -8.23 -3.68 4.31
CA TYR A 28 -9.34 -4.57 3.96
C TYR A 28 -10.69 -3.88 4.12
N TYR A 29 -10.92 -3.19 5.24
CA TYR A 29 -12.16 -2.45 5.47
C TYR A 29 -12.31 -1.25 4.51
N CYS A 30 -11.22 -0.61 4.07
CA CYS A 30 -11.26 0.41 3.01
C CYS A 30 -11.79 -0.17 1.69
N GLN A 31 -11.28 -1.35 1.30
CA GLN A 31 -11.75 -2.07 0.12
C GLN A 31 -13.22 -2.49 0.25
N ALA A 32 -13.61 -3.01 1.41
CA ALA A 32 -14.98 -3.42 1.71
C ALA A 32 -15.98 -2.26 1.63
N TYR A 33 -15.67 -1.14 2.28
CA TYR A 33 -16.49 0.06 2.26
C TYR A 33 -16.64 0.61 0.83
N ASN A 34 -15.54 0.70 0.08
CA ASN A 34 -15.59 1.25 -1.28
C ASN A 34 -16.39 0.35 -2.23
N LEU A 35 -16.19 -0.98 -2.14
CA LEU A 35 -16.98 -1.95 -2.89
C LEU A 35 -18.47 -1.74 -2.61
N ALA A 36 -18.87 -1.77 -1.34
CA ALA A 36 -20.27 -1.62 -0.95
C ALA A 36 -20.89 -0.26 -1.34
N SER A 37 -20.09 0.82 -1.31
CA SER A 37 -20.60 2.17 -1.57
C SER A 37 -20.64 2.54 -3.05
N THR A 38 -19.76 1.98 -3.87
CA THR A 38 -19.57 2.39 -5.28
C THR A 38 -19.76 1.26 -6.28
N ASN A 39 -20.01 0.03 -5.81
CA ASN A 39 -20.02 -1.19 -6.61
C ASN A 39 -18.72 -1.41 -7.41
N SER A 40 -17.62 -0.78 -6.97
CA SER A 40 -16.32 -0.80 -7.64
C SER A 40 -15.19 -0.99 -6.63
N PRO A 41 -14.13 -1.75 -6.98
CA PRO A 41 -12.99 -1.94 -6.09
C PRO A 41 -12.20 -0.65 -5.90
N LEU A 42 -11.72 -0.41 -4.68
CA LEU A 42 -10.79 0.69 -4.41
C LEU A 42 -9.42 0.41 -5.07
N PHE A 43 -8.95 -0.83 -4.96
CA PHE A 43 -7.74 -1.34 -5.61
C PHE A 43 -7.93 -2.79 -6.10
N TYR A 44 -7.03 -3.25 -6.97
CA TYR A 44 -7.13 -4.58 -7.58
C TYR A 44 -6.52 -5.72 -6.75
N ASN A 45 -5.58 -5.43 -5.85
CA ASN A 45 -4.97 -6.44 -5.00
C ASN A 45 -6.03 -7.24 -4.24
N ASN A 46 -5.79 -8.54 -4.06
CA ASN A 46 -6.71 -9.45 -3.37
C ASN A 46 -6.27 -9.67 -1.92
N PHE A 47 -7.24 -10.05 -1.09
CA PHE A 47 -7.01 -10.52 0.27
C PHE A 47 -7.21 -12.03 0.32
N GLN A 48 -6.41 -12.71 1.12
CA GLN A 48 -6.53 -14.12 1.45
C GLN A 48 -7.08 -14.27 2.86
N ALA A 49 -7.81 -15.35 3.14
CA ALA A 49 -8.43 -15.56 4.45
C ALA A 49 -7.51 -16.32 5.42
N TRP A 50 -6.50 -15.66 5.97
CA TRP A 50 -5.54 -16.26 6.90
C TRP A 50 -6.16 -16.50 8.28
N CYS A 51 -5.49 -17.29 9.13
CA CYS A 51 -5.98 -17.66 10.46
C CYS A 51 -6.37 -16.45 11.34
N ASN A 52 -5.63 -15.35 11.25
CA ASN A 52 -5.87 -14.14 12.05
C ASN A 52 -6.74 -13.09 11.34
N GLY A 53 -7.18 -13.35 10.11
CA GLY A 53 -8.00 -12.40 9.35
C GLY A 53 -7.60 -12.27 7.88
N PRO A 54 -8.19 -11.32 7.15
CA PRO A 54 -7.86 -11.04 5.77
C PRO A 54 -6.45 -10.47 5.63
N VAL A 55 -5.62 -11.06 4.77
CA VAL A 55 -4.24 -10.63 4.50
C VAL A 55 -4.05 -10.39 3.01
N CYS A 56 -3.64 -9.19 2.63
CA CYS A 56 -3.17 -8.92 1.29
C CYS A 56 -1.69 -9.28 1.19
N LEU A 57 -1.35 -10.26 0.35
CA LEU A 57 0.03 -10.74 0.15
C LEU A 57 0.96 -9.63 -0.33
N ASP A 58 0.49 -8.74 -1.21
CA ASP A 58 1.33 -7.67 -1.74
C ASP A 58 1.74 -6.69 -0.63
N LEU A 59 0.83 -6.36 0.30
CA LEU A 59 1.14 -5.57 1.49
C LEU A 59 1.98 -6.35 2.50
N PHE A 60 1.70 -7.64 2.68
CA PHE A 60 2.50 -8.51 3.54
C PHE A 60 3.95 -8.59 3.04
N LYS A 61 4.21 -8.57 1.73
CA LYS A 61 5.58 -8.59 1.21
C LYS A 61 6.34 -7.26 1.39
N MET A 62 5.66 -6.17 1.78
CA MET A 62 6.31 -4.85 1.96
C MET A 62 7.04 -4.72 3.29
N HIS A 63 6.63 -5.44 4.35
CA HIS A 63 7.33 -5.39 5.64
C HIS A 63 8.55 -6.31 5.64
N ARG A 64 9.58 -5.93 6.39
CA ARG A 64 10.77 -6.78 6.60
C ARG A 64 10.37 -7.97 7.46
N ILE A 65 10.91 -9.14 7.15
CA ILE A 65 10.56 -10.44 7.77
C ILE A 65 10.56 -10.42 9.32
N ASN A 66 11.32 -9.53 9.94
CA ASN A 66 11.45 -9.43 11.41
C ASN A 66 10.75 -8.21 12.03
N ASP A 67 10.14 -7.32 11.24
CA ASP A 67 9.51 -6.08 11.73
C ASP A 67 7.99 -6.20 11.75
N VAL A 68 7.41 -6.14 12.96
CA VAL A 68 5.96 -6.18 13.15
C VAL A 68 5.30 -4.81 12.88
N PHE A 69 6.08 -3.73 12.93
CA PHE A 69 5.61 -2.37 12.70
C PHE A 69 6.13 -1.82 11.38
N ILE A 70 5.29 -1.06 10.69
CA ILE A 70 5.60 -0.38 9.43
C ILE A 70 5.31 1.11 9.55
N GLU A 71 6.13 1.91 8.89
CA GLU A 71 6.03 3.37 8.83
C GLU A 71 5.85 3.83 7.37
N CYS A 72 5.35 5.04 7.18
CA CYS A 72 5.14 5.62 5.84
C CYS A 72 6.43 5.60 4.98
N LYS A 73 7.61 5.78 5.60
CA LYS A 73 8.92 5.75 4.93
C LYS A 73 9.31 4.38 4.35
N ASP A 74 8.68 3.30 4.82
CA ASP A 74 8.94 1.94 4.35
C ASP A 74 8.20 1.64 3.03
N ILE A 75 7.22 2.47 2.67
CA ILE A 75 6.48 2.34 1.43
C ILE A 75 7.11 3.22 0.35
N VAL A 76 7.61 2.57 -0.70
CA VAL A 76 8.25 3.23 -1.83
C VAL A 76 7.22 3.55 -2.91
N LEU A 77 6.79 4.81 -2.98
CA LEU A 77 5.96 5.36 -4.06
C LEU A 77 6.67 6.55 -4.71
N GLY A 78 6.59 6.62 -6.03
CA GLY A 78 7.05 7.79 -6.78
C GLY A 78 6.04 8.96 -6.67
N PRO A 79 6.46 10.22 -6.85
CA PRO A 79 5.55 11.37 -6.79
C PRO A 79 4.50 11.37 -7.88
N TYR A 80 4.82 10.81 -9.05
CA TYR A 80 3.84 10.65 -10.11
C TYR A 80 2.70 9.74 -9.65
N GLU A 81 3.04 8.66 -8.94
CA GLU A 81 2.06 7.72 -8.38
C GLU A 81 1.25 8.41 -7.27
N LEU A 82 1.91 9.13 -6.36
CA LEU A 82 1.25 9.89 -5.30
C LEU A 82 0.29 10.95 -5.88
N LYS A 83 0.74 11.79 -6.81
CA LYS A 83 -0.05 12.87 -7.40
C LYS A 83 -1.27 12.37 -8.16
N ASN A 84 -1.14 11.30 -8.92
CA ASN A 84 -2.20 10.85 -9.84
C ASN A 84 -3.13 9.80 -9.26
N HIS A 85 -2.74 9.13 -8.17
CA HIS A 85 -3.53 8.04 -7.62
C HIS A 85 -4.14 8.38 -6.25
N LEU A 86 -3.48 9.18 -5.41
CA LEU A 86 -4.07 9.66 -4.14
C LEU A 86 -5.02 10.85 -4.37
N THR A 87 -6.09 10.61 -5.12
CA THR A 87 -7.15 11.60 -5.35
C THR A 87 -7.97 11.86 -4.09
N TYR A 88 -8.65 13.01 -4.05
CA TYR A 88 -9.54 13.39 -2.95
C TYR A 88 -10.56 12.29 -2.59
N SER A 89 -11.24 11.74 -3.60
CA SER A 89 -12.25 10.71 -3.38
C SER A 89 -11.67 9.44 -2.73
N ASN A 90 -10.47 9.03 -3.14
CA ASN A 90 -9.82 7.86 -2.57
C ASN A 90 -9.41 8.11 -1.11
N LEU A 91 -8.83 9.27 -0.82
CA LEU A 91 -8.39 9.64 0.52
C LEU A 91 -9.56 9.83 1.48
N LEU A 92 -10.64 10.46 1.03
CA LEU A 92 -11.88 10.60 1.81
C LEU A 92 -12.44 9.22 2.20
N THR A 93 -12.47 8.27 1.27
CA THR A 93 -12.88 6.89 1.58
C THR A 93 -11.96 6.26 2.62
N ILE A 94 -10.64 6.34 2.43
CA ILE A 94 -9.66 5.74 3.34
C ILE A 94 -9.79 6.32 4.75
N TYR A 95 -9.81 7.64 4.88
CA TYR A 95 -9.81 8.30 6.18
C TYR A 95 -11.14 8.18 6.92
N ASN A 96 -12.28 8.22 6.23
CA ASN A 96 -13.56 7.95 6.88
C ASN A 96 -13.60 6.54 7.49
N VAL A 97 -13.07 5.55 6.78
CA VAL A 97 -13.00 4.17 7.30
C VAL A 97 -12.01 4.08 8.45
N CYS A 98 -10.83 4.68 8.32
CA CYS A 98 -9.83 4.67 9.37
C CYS A 98 -10.33 5.40 10.63
N ASP A 99 -10.88 6.61 10.52
CA ASP A 99 -11.42 7.37 11.66
C ASP A 99 -12.53 6.60 12.39
N ALA A 100 -13.30 5.77 11.68
CA ALA A 100 -14.32 4.91 12.29
C ALA A 100 -13.76 3.67 13.01
N LEU A 101 -12.53 3.24 12.71
CA LEU A 101 -11.97 1.96 13.13
C LEU A 101 -10.64 2.07 13.91
N ILE A 102 -9.99 3.23 13.92
CA ILE A 102 -8.64 3.43 14.48
C ILE A 102 -8.59 3.31 16.00
N ASP A 103 -9.74 3.39 16.69
CA ASP A 103 -9.80 3.21 18.14
C ASP A 103 -9.96 1.73 18.54
N PHE A 104 -10.30 0.84 17.60
CA PHE A 104 -10.42 -0.59 17.86
C PHE A 104 -9.05 -1.25 17.93
N SER A 105 -8.82 -2.06 18.96
CA SER A 105 -7.63 -2.90 19.07
C SER A 105 -7.50 -3.86 17.88
N ILE A 106 -6.29 -4.38 17.68
CA ILE A 106 -6.03 -5.38 16.62
C ILE A 106 -6.91 -6.62 16.85
N GLU A 107 -7.00 -7.09 18.09
CA GLU A 107 -7.82 -8.25 18.45
C GLU A 107 -9.30 -8.04 18.13
N GLU A 108 -9.85 -6.86 18.41
CA GLU A 108 -11.25 -6.53 18.08
C GLU A 108 -11.47 -6.52 16.56
N LEU A 109 -10.55 -5.94 15.79
CA LEU A 109 -10.65 -5.91 14.33
C LEU A 109 -10.52 -7.32 13.72
N GLU A 110 -9.62 -8.15 14.26
CA GLU A 110 -9.46 -9.56 13.84
C GLU A 110 -10.69 -10.38 14.19
N ASN A 111 -11.19 -10.30 15.43
CA ASN A 111 -12.41 -10.98 15.86
C ASN A 111 -13.60 -10.59 14.98
N ARG A 112 -13.76 -9.29 14.71
CA ARG A 112 -14.77 -8.80 13.78
C ARG A 112 -14.61 -9.43 12.40
N ALA A 113 -13.44 -9.31 11.76
CA ALA A 113 -13.25 -9.81 10.40
C ALA A 113 -13.46 -11.33 10.29
N ARG A 114 -13.05 -12.10 11.30
CA ARG A 114 -13.23 -13.55 11.37
C ARG A 114 -14.67 -13.99 11.58
N SER A 115 -15.50 -13.13 12.17
CA SER A 115 -16.93 -13.37 12.37
C SER A 115 -17.78 -13.02 11.14
N GLU A 116 -17.19 -12.36 10.13
CA GLU A 116 -17.90 -11.83 8.97
C GLU A 116 -17.88 -12.84 7.80
N MET A 117 -18.99 -12.86 7.04
CA MET A 117 -19.23 -13.88 6.00
C MET A 117 -18.12 -14.00 4.93
N PRO A 118 -17.50 -12.90 4.44
CA PRO A 118 -16.44 -13.02 3.43
C PRO A 118 -15.24 -13.88 3.88
N TRP A 119 -14.82 -13.73 5.14
CA TRP A 119 -13.72 -14.54 5.68
C TRP A 119 -14.15 -15.98 5.94
N ILE A 120 -15.36 -16.16 6.49
CA ILE A 120 -15.93 -17.50 6.78
C ILE A 120 -16.07 -18.31 5.48
N ASP A 121 -16.61 -17.69 4.42
CA ASP A 121 -16.84 -18.37 3.16
C ASP A 121 -15.54 -18.84 2.49
N ALA A 122 -14.53 -17.96 2.45
CA ALA A 122 -13.21 -18.28 1.90
C ALA A 122 -12.49 -19.41 2.67
N ARG A 123 -12.90 -19.70 3.91
CA ARG A 123 -12.33 -20.75 4.77
C ARG A 123 -13.19 -21.99 4.91
N ARG A 124 -14.26 -22.11 4.11
CA ARG A 124 -15.11 -23.31 4.12
C ARG A 124 -14.29 -24.56 3.84
N GLY A 125 -14.30 -25.52 4.77
CA GLY A 125 -13.56 -26.78 4.66
C GLY A 125 -12.06 -26.70 5.00
N ILE A 126 -11.61 -25.62 5.64
CA ILE A 126 -10.19 -25.40 5.97
C ILE A 126 -9.98 -25.43 7.49
N LEU A 127 -8.87 -26.02 7.92
CA LEU A 127 -8.51 -26.14 9.33
C LEU A 127 -8.23 -24.76 9.97
N PRO A 128 -8.58 -24.55 11.25
CA PRO A 128 -8.41 -23.26 11.93
C PRO A 128 -6.98 -22.71 11.90
N ASP A 129 -5.98 -23.59 12.03
CA ASP A 129 -4.59 -23.19 12.28
C ASP A 129 -3.78 -22.93 11.01
N LYS A 130 -4.38 -23.10 9.82
CA LYS A 130 -3.67 -22.92 8.54
C LYS A 130 -3.95 -21.55 7.95
N ALA A 131 -2.86 -20.88 7.54
CA ALA A 131 -2.93 -19.85 6.53
C ALA A 131 -3.55 -20.47 5.27
N ASN A 132 -4.48 -19.73 4.68
CA ASN A 132 -5.22 -20.18 3.52
C ASN A 132 -4.87 -19.25 2.37
N GLU A 133 -4.36 -19.81 1.28
CA GLU A 133 -4.02 -19.05 0.09
C GLU A 133 -5.24 -18.70 -0.76
N VAL A 134 -6.44 -19.20 -0.41
CA VAL A 134 -7.70 -18.87 -1.10
C VAL A 134 -8.02 -17.39 -0.92
N GLU A 135 -8.25 -16.74 -2.06
CA GLU A 135 -8.66 -15.35 -2.14
C GLU A 135 -10.10 -15.15 -1.65
N ILE A 136 -10.31 -14.12 -0.85
CA ILE A 136 -11.65 -13.64 -0.47
C ILE A 136 -12.26 -12.94 -1.68
N SER A 137 -13.38 -13.48 -2.16
CA SER A 137 -14.08 -12.94 -3.32
C SER A 137 -14.54 -11.49 -3.08
N LYS A 138 -14.14 -10.57 -3.98
CA LYS A 138 -14.63 -9.17 -3.96
C LYS A 138 -16.14 -9.07 -4.07
N LYS A 139 -16.78 -10.02 -4.79
CA LYS A 139 -18.25 -10.07 -4.88
C LYS A 139 -18.88 -10.38 -3.52
N ILE A 140 -18.30 -11.31 -2.77
CA ILE A 140 -18.81 -11.69 -1.45
C ILE A 140 -18.59 -10.54 -0.46
N ILE A 141 -17.42 -9.89 -0.50
CA ILE A 141 -17.15 -8.66 0.25
C ILE A 141 -18.25 -7.63 -0.04
N HIS A 142 -18.46 -7.30 -1.32
CA HIS A 142 -19.52 -6.38 -1.75
C HIS A 142 -20.89 -6.76 -1.16
N ASP A 143 -21.37 -7.97 -1.45
CA ASP A 143 -22.71 -8.42 -1.10
C ASP A 143 -22.95 -8.43 0.43
N TYR A 144 -21.90 -8.69 1.21
CA TYR A 144 -21.96 -8.65 2.67
C TYR A 144 -22.02 -7.22 3.21
N TYR A 145 -21.09 -6.34 2.82
CA TYR A 145 -20.98 -4.99 3.41
C TYR A 145 -22.02 -4.00 2.88
N VAL A 146 -22.70 -4.30 1.76
CA VAL A 146 -23.93 -3.57 1.39
C VAL A 146 -25.01 -3.72 2.47
N LYS A 147 -25.11 -4.90 3.09
CA LYS A 147 -26.09 -5.20 4.15
C LYS A 147 -25.59 -4.90 5.56
N HIS A 148 -24.26 -4.94 5.73
CA HIS A 148 -23.58 -4.70 7.00
C HIS A 148 -22.52 -3.60 6.81
N PRO A 149 -22.92 -2.32 6.71
CA PRO A 149 -21.99 -1.24 6.40
C PRO A 149 -20.80 -1.20 7.37
N VAL A 150 -19.60 -0.99 6.85
CA VAL A 150 -18.38 -0.83 7.66
C VAL A 150 -18.54 0.31 8.65
N ILE A 151 -19.12 1.43 8.19
CA ILE A 151 -19.42 2.64 8.96
C ILE A 151 -20.94 2.78 9.06
N ASN A 152 -21.48 2.91 10.27
CA ASN A 152 -22.92 2.99 10.48
C ASN A 152 -23.43 4.42 10.21
N THR A 153 -24.38 4.57 9.28
CA THR A 153 -24.73 5.87 8.69
C THR A 153 -25.83 6.65 9.43
N ASN A 154 -26.38 6.09 10.51
CA ASN A 154 -27.43 6.73 11.33
C ASN A 154 -26.91 7.91 12.19
N SER A 155 -25.61 8.19 12.17
CA SER A 155 -24.97 9.38 12.78
C SER A 155 -24.89 10.59 11.82
N ARG A 156 -25.48 10.50 10.62
CA ARG A 156 -25.36 11.53 9.57
C ARG A 156 -26.08 12.86 9.85
N THR A 157 -27.06 12.91 10.75
CA THR A 157 -27.92 14.10 10.94
C THR A 157 -27.29 15.22 11.76
N THR A 158 -26.30 14.95 12.60
CA THR A 158 -25.61 15.98 13.40
C THR A 158 -24.39 16.59 12.72
N ARG A 159 -23.90 15.96 11.64
CA ARG A 159 -22.50 16.11 11.20
C ARG A 159 -22.31 16.92 9.91
N SER A 160 -23.36 17.46 9.29
CA SER A 160 -23.29 18.12 7.96
C SER A 160 -22.49 19.44 7.94
N LYS A 161 -22.26 20.09 9.08
CA LYS A 161 -21.36 21.24 9.23
C LYS A 161 -19.92 20.81 9.58
N GLU A 162 -19.76 19.90 10.52
CA GLU A 162 -18.47 19.29 10.87
C GLU A 162 -17.83 18.59 9.66
N PHE A 163 -18.61 17.91 8.83
CA PHE A 163 -18.13 17.31 7.57
C PHE A 163 -17.62 18.35 6.58
N LYS A 164 -18.16 19.57 6.53
CA LYS A 164 -17.67 20.62 5.62
C LYS A 164 -16.36 21.23 6.09
N GLU A 165 -16.15 21.34 7.40
CA GLU A 165 -14.88 21.79 7.97
C GLU A 165 -13.82 20.68 7.92
N ALA A 166 -14.19 19.45 8.25
CA ALA A 166 -13.35 18.27 8.09
C ALA A 166 -12.97 18.03 6.62
N ASP A 167 -13.87 18.29 5.66
CA ASP A 167 -13.54 18.23 4.23
C ASP A 167 -12.49 19.27 3.83
N LYS A 168 -12.56 20.50 4.38
CA LYS A 168 -11.56 21.55 4.11
C LYS A 168 -10.21 21.24 4.73
N GLU A 169 -10.22 20.76 5.98
CA GLU A 169 -9.01 20.32 6.67
C GLU A 169 -8.38 19.14 5.94
N LEU A 170 -9.19 18.17 5.53
CA LEU A 170 -8.76 17.06 4.70
C LEU A 170 -8.17 17.53 3.36
N GLN A 171 -8.83 18.46 2.64
CA GLN A 171 -8.28 18.99 1.40
C GLN A 171 -6.91 19.65 1.59
N LYS A 172 -6.73 20.37 2.70
CA LYS A 172 -5.45 20.97 3.06
C LYS A 172 -4.40 19.90 3.37
N ASP A 173 -4.74 18.91 4.21
CA ASP A 173 -3.84 17.79 4.53
C ASP A 173 -3.35 17.08 3.27
N ILE A 174 -4.25 16.87 2.31
CA ILE A 174 -3.93 16.23 1.03
C ILE A 174 -2.94 17.08 0.23
N GLN A 175 -3.17 18.39 0.13
CA GLN A 175 -2.25 19.29 -0.57
C GLN A 175 -0.89 19.37 0.12
N ASP A 176 -0.86 19.38 1.44
CA ASP A 176 0.38 19.40 2.22
C ASP A 176 1.16 18.08 2.02
N ILE A 177 0.48 16.92 2.04
CA ILE A 177 1.09 15.62 1.73
C ILE A 177 1.67 15.60 0.31
N ILE A 178 0.92 16.07 -0.69
CA ILE A 178 1.38 16.10 -2.09
C ILE A 178 2.59 17.03 -2.22
N SER A 179 2.54 18.21 -1.60
CA SER A 179 3.61 19.22 -1.65
C SER A 179 4.89 18.71 -1.00
N GLU A 180 4.81 18.15 0.22
CA GLU A 180 5.95 17.56 0.93
C GLU A 180 6.62 16.46 0.10
N GLN A 181 5.83 15.63 -0.59
CA GLN A 181 6.37 14.53 -1.39
C GLN A 181 7.01 14.99 -2.71
N ILE A 182 6.43 16.02 -3.34
CA ILE A 182 7.06 16.69 -4.48
C ILE A 182 8.39 17.31 -4.06
N GLU A 183 8.44 17.99 -2.92
CA GLU A 183 9.67 18.57 -2.38
C GLU A 183 10.72 17.51 -2.07
N LYS A 184 10.37 16.45 -1.33
CA LYS A 184 11.28 15.34 -1.03
C LYS A 184 11.80 14.67 -2.28
N PHE A 185 10.98 14.51 -3.31
CA PHE A 185 11.45 13.96 -4.57
C PHE A 185 12.32 14.91 -5.35
N ASN A 186 12.01 16.20 -5.36
CA ASN A 186 12.87 17.20 -5.99
C ASN A 186 14.24 17.20 -5.30
N GLN A 187 14.28 17.14 -3.97
CA GLN A 187 15.51 17.01 -3.19
C GLN A 187 16.24 15.68 -3.48
N TYR A 188 15.53 14.55 -3.47
CA TYR A 188 16.08 13.23 -3.80
C TYR A 188 16.63 13.18 -5.24
N ASN A 189 16.03 13.90 -6.19
CA ASN A 189 16.52 14.02 -7.56
C ASN A 189 17.73 14.94 -7.72
N GLN A 190 17.98 15.79 -6.73
CA GLN A 190 19.20 16.59 -6.65
C GLN A 190 20.37 15.79 -6.06
N ASP A 191 20.10 14.69 -5.34
CA ASP A 191 21.14 13.79 -4.82
C ASP A 191 21.92 13.11 -5.97
N GLU A 192 23.24 13.33 -5.95
CA GLU A 192 24.17 12.81 -6.95
C GLU A 192 24.17 11.27 -7.00
N LYS A 193 24.07 10.60 -5.85
CA LYS A 193 24.03 9.14 -5.76
C LYS A 193 22.78 8.60 -6.46
N VAL A 194 21.64 9.27 -6.27
CA VAL A 194 20.37 8.91 -6.91
C VAL A 194 20.41 9.08 -8.41
N ARG A 195 20.97 10.19 -8.90
CA ARG A 195 21.16 10.40 -10.35
C ARG A 195 22.02 9.30 -10.96
N ARG A 196 23.07 8.87 -10.25
CA ARG A 196 23.94 7.76 -10.69
C ARG A 196 23.18 6.43 -10.72
N ILE A 197 22.36 6.13 -9.71
CA ILE A 197 21.51 4.92 -9.68
C ILE A 197 20.52 4.91 -10.84
N ARG A 198 19.81 6.01 -11.10
CA ARG A 198 18.87 6.07 -12.24
C ARG A 198 19.56 5.94 -13.59
N LYS A 199 20.76 6.52 -13.73
CA LYS A 199 21.56 6.33 -14.94
C LYS A 199 21.93 4.85 -15.11
N ALA A 200 22.31 4.17 -14.03
CA ALA A 200 22.58 2.73 -14.04
C ALA A 200 21.32 1.89 -14.36
N GLU A 201 20.17 2.19 -13.75
CA GLU A 201 18.89 1.53 -14.07
C GLU A 201 18.55 1.68 -15.56
N LYS A 202 18.67 2.89 -16.11
CA LYS A 202 18.41 3.14 -17.53
C LYS A 202 19.31 2.29 -18.43
N ILE A 203 20.61 2.23 -18.14
CA ILE A 203 21.57 1.41 -18.88
C ILE A 203 21.20 -0.08 -18.77
N LEU A 204 20.88 -0.57 -17.57
CA LEU A 204 20.49 -1.96 -17.36
C LEU A 204 19.22 -2.30 -18.16
N ARG A 205 18.20 -1.43 -18.14
CA ARG A 205 16.97 -1.59 -18.93
C ARG A 205 17.25 -1.65 -20.43
N GLU A 206 18.07 -0.75 -20.95
CA GLU A 206 18.45 -0.73 -22.37
C GLU A 206 19.16 -2.02 -22.77
N LYS A 207 20.15 -2.47 -21.97
CA LYS A 207 20.87 -3.72 -22.22
C LYS A 207 19.98 -4.95 -22.12
N LEU A 208 19.06 -4.98 -21.15
CA LEU A 208 18.05 -6.03 -21.00
C LEU A 208 17.09 -6.07 -22.18
N SER A 209 16.65 -4.91 -22.68
CA SER A 209 15.81 -4.83 -23.87
C SER A 209 16.49 -5.42 -25.10
N ILE A 210 17.79 -5.14 -25.28
CA ILE A 210 18.59 -5.72 -26.36
C ILE A 210 18.69 -7.25 -26.21
N LEU A 211 18.98 -7.74 -25.00
CA LEU A 211 19.07 -9.19 -24.73
C LEU A 211 17.76 -9.93 -24.99
N ASN A 212 16.63 -9.35 -24.59
CA ASN A 212 15.30 -9.92 -24.87
C ASN A 212 14.99 -9.94 -26.38
N GLY A 213 15.43 -8.93 -27.13
CA GLY A 213 15.32 -8.89 -28.59
C GLY A 213 16.19 -9.94 -29.29
N LEU A 214 17.34 -10.30 -28.72
CA LEU A 214 18.25 -11.31 -29.29
C LEU A 214 17.84 -12.75 -28.98
N LYS A 215 17.16 -13.01 -27.85
CA LYS A 215 16.92 -14.38 -27.36
C LYS A 215 15.63 -15.05 -27.84
N ASN A 216 14.75 -14.38 -28.59
CA ASN A 216 13.40 -14.84 -28.97
C ASN A 216 12.48 -15.34 -27.82
N ASN A 217 13.00 -15.43 -26.58
CA ASN A 217 12.26 -15.68 -25.35
C ASN A 217 12.27 -14.41 -24.51
N LYS A 218 11.08 -13.97 -24.08
CA LYS A 218 10.94 -12.89 -23.09
C LYS A 218 11.52 -13.37 -21.76
N ILE A 219 12.72 -12.93 -21.41
CA ILE A 219 13.20 -13.06 -20.04
C ILE A 219 12.35 -12.09 -19.21
N TYR A 220 11.41 -12.63 -18.44
CA TYR A 220 10.57 -11.86 -17.54
C TYR A 220 11.36 -11.61 -16.25
N PHE A 221 11.66 -10.34 -15.96
CA PHE A 221 12.32 -9.97 -14.70
C PHE A 221 11.45 -8.98 -13.93
N ASP A 222 11.36 -9.23 -12.62
CA ASP A 222 10.75 -8.33 -11.64
C ASP A 222 11.50 -6.99 -11.64
N GLU A 223 10.76 -5.90 -11.76
CA GLU A 223 11.23 -4.51 -11.67
C GLU A 223 12.08 -4.26 -10.42
N ASN A 224 11.79 -4.95 -9.32
CA ASN A 224 12.56 -4.86 -8.09
C ASN A 224 14.00 -5.34 -8.27
N ILE A 225 14.24 -6.36 -9.11
CA ILE A 225 15.59 -6.90 -9.33
C ILE A 225 16.44 -5.88 -10.10
N VAL A 226 15.87 -5.19 -11.09
CA VAL A 226 16.57 -4.13 -11.84
C VAL A 226 16.97 -2.99 -10.90
N ARG A 227 16.06 -2.57 -10.02
CA ARG A 227 16.31 -1.52 -9.02
C ARG A 227 17.40 -1.93 -8.02
N ILE A 228 17.35 -3.16 -7.52
CA ILE A 228 18.36 -3.71 -6.59
C ILE A 228 19.73 -3.79 -7.26
N ALA A 229 19.81 -4.35 -8.47
CA ALA A 229 21.06 -4.49 -9.21
C ALA A 229 21.71 -3.13 -9.50
N ALA A 230 20.93 -2.12 -9.91
CA ALA A 230 21.44 -0.77 -10.14
C ALA A 230 22.03 -0.14 -8.88
N ARG A 231 21.39 -0.35 -7.72
CA ARG A 231 21.88 0.15 -6.43
C ARG A 231 23.23 -0.50 -6.07
N HIS A 232 23.32 -1.82 -6.13
CA HIS A 232 24.56 -2.54 -5.87
C HIS A 232 25.69 -2.14 -6.82
N PHE A 233 25.39 -1.89 -8.09
CA PHE A 233 26.37 -1.45 -9.07
C PHE A 233 26.96 -0.08 -8.73
N VAL A 234 26.13 0.88 -8.30
CA VAL A 234 26.61 2.20 -7.88
C VAL A 234 27.39 2.12 -6.56
N ASP A 235 26.95 1.31 -5.60
CA ASP A 235 27.67 1.12 -4.34
C ASP A 235 29.04 0.47 -4.57
N TYR A 236 29.13 -0.51 -5.48
CA TYR A 236 30.40 -1.12 -5.90
C TYR A 236 31.37 -0.09 -6.49
N ILE A 237 30.91 0.74 -7.44
CA ILE A 237 31.75 1.78 -8.04
C ILE A 237 32.27 2.76 -6.98
N ASN A 238 31.43 3.16 -6.03
CA ASN A 238 31.84 4.12 -5.01
C ASN A 238 32.82 3.53 -4.00
N ASN A 239 32.68 2.25 -3.64
CA ASN A 239 33.63 1.55 -2.76
C ASN A 239 34.98 1.33 -3.46
N ASP A 240 34.98 0.95 -4.74
CA ASP A 240 36.20 0.75 -5.54
C ASP A 240 36.98 2.07 -5.80
N VAL A 241 36.28 3.21 -5.90
CA VAL A 241 36.91 4.54 -5.98
C VAL A 241 37.51 4.96 -4.63
N ASN A 242 36.85 4.66 -3.52
CA ASN A 242 37.35 4.99 -2.17
C ASN A 242 38.58 4.15 -1.78
N ASP A 243 38.64 2.87 -2.17
CA ASP A 243 39.82 2.03 -1.94
C ASP A 243 41.02 2.44 -2.80
N LYS A 244 40.78 2.94 -4.02
CA LYS A 244 41.85 3.50 -4.89
C LYS A 244 42.41 4.83 -4.37
N ASN A 245 41.62 5.61 -3.63
CA ASN A 245 42.05 6.88 -3.03
C ASN A 245 42.73 6.71 -1.67
N LYS A 246 42.57 5.57 -0.97
CA LYS A 246 43.29 5.26 0.27
C LYS A 246 44.70 4.69 0.06
N ASN A 247 45.00 4.21 -1.15
CA ASN A 247 46.28 3.62 -1.53
C ASN A 247 47.18 4.56 -2.36
N LYS A 248 46.91 5.87 -2.31
CA LYS A 248 47.75 6.95 -2.84
C LYS A 248 48.17 7.86 -1.69
#